data_AF-A0A090Q4V6-F1
#
_entry.id   AF-A0A090Q4V6-F1
#
_cell.length_a   1.000
_cell.length_b   1.000
_cell.length_c   1.000
_cell.angle_alpha   90.00
_cell.angle_beta   90.00
_cell.angle_gamma   90.00
#
_symmetry.space_group_name_H-M   'P 1'
#
loop_
_entity.id
_entity.type
_entity.pdbx_description
1 polymer ?
#
loop_
_entity_poly.entity_id
_entity_poly.type
_entity_poly.pdbx_seq_one_letter_code
_entity_poly.pdbx_strand_id
1 'polypeptide(L)' 'MLYSTNPELQSRFIQPAPFSKFYLDIDSSTPGGIARYIGYKIVASYMENNEIDPSTLVSLPAETIFNNSQYKPVQQ' A
#
# COMPACT_ATOMS: atom_id res chain seq x y z
N MET A 1 -8.81 -6.61 -1.68
CA MET A 1 -7.35 -6.66 -1.95
C MET A 1 -6.47 -6.19 -0.79
N LEU A 2 -6.98 -5.60 0.30
CA LEU A 2 -6.14 -5.21 1.46
C LEU A 2 -5.93 -6.33 2.50
N TYR A 3 -6.83 -7.31 2.57
CA TYR A 3 -6.82 -8.36 3.61
C TYR A 3 -6.66 -9.78 3.07
N SER A 4 -6.28 -9.93 1.79
CA SER A 4 -6.06 -11.25 1.20
C SER A 4 -4.67 -11.77 1.57
N THR A 5 -4.60 -12.98 2.09
CA THR A 5 -3.35 -13.67 2.43
C THR A 5 -2.77 -14.49 1.26
N ASN A 6 -3.28 -14.30 0.03
CA ASN A 6 -2.78 -15.02 -1.14
C ASN A 6 -1.29 -14.65 -1.39
N PRO A 7 -0.36 -15.63 -1.32
CA PRO A 7 1.07 -15.39 -1.55
C PRO A 7 1.38 -14.80 -2.93
N GLU A 8 0.57 -15.10 -3.95
CA GLU A 8 0.75 -14.54 -5.30
C GLU A 8 0.63 -13.02 -5.30
N LEU A 9 -0.26 -12.45 -4.49
CA LEU A 9 -0.42 -11.00 -4.39
C LEU A 9 0.85 -10.32 -3.85
N GLN A 10 1.56 -10.99 -2.93
CA GLN A 10 2.82 -10.46 -2.41
C GLN A 10 3.89 -10.43 -3.50
N SER A 11 4.03 -11.52 -4.27
CA SER A 11 4.99 -11.58 -5.37
C SER A 11 4.68 -10.56 -6.48
N ARG A 12 3.40 -10.30 -6.75
CA ARG A 12 2.96 -9.40 -7.83
C ARG A 12 3.08 -7.92 -7.47
N PHE A 13 2.85 -7.54 -6.21
CA PHE A 13 2.66 -6.14 -5.84
C PHE A 13 3.53 -5.63 -4.69
N ILE A 14 4.20 -6.50 -3.91
CA ILE A 14 4.94 -6.12 -2.69
C ILE A 14 6.43 -6.44 -2.80
N GLN A 15 6.79 -7.63 -3.29
CA GLN A 15 8.18 -8.07 -3.40
C GLN A 15 8.93 -7.27 -4.48
N PRO A 16 10.27 -7.11 -4.35
CA PRO A 16 11.08 -6.50 -5.39
C PRO A 16 10.95 -7.25 -6.71
N ALA A 17 10.62 -6.52 -7.77
CA ALA A 17 10.48 -7.03 -9.13
C ALA A 17 10.74 -5.87 -10.11
N PRO A 18 11.09 -6.14 -11.38
CA PRO A 18 11.22 -5.09 -12.39
C PRO A 18 9.89 -4.37 -12.68
N PHE A 19 8.76 -5.07 -12.52
CA PHE A 19 7.42 -4.54 -12.72
C PHE A 19 6.39 -5.21 -11.81
N SER A 20 5.26 -4.54 -11.58
CA SER A 20 4.09 -5.14 -10.94
C SER A 20 3.24 -5.87 -11.97
N LYS A 21 2.65 -6.99 -11.56
CA LYS A 21 1.92 -7.87 -12.48
C LYS A 21 0.42 -7.68 -12.34
N PHE A 22 -0.21 -7.00 -13.29
CA PHE A 22 -1.66 -6.88 -13.41
C PHE A 22 -2.25 -7.91 -14.38
N TYR A 23 -1.38 -8.64 -15.11
CA TYR A 23 -1.74 -9.48 -16.25
C TYR A 23 -2.29 -8.67 -17.41
N LEU A 24 -1.67 -7.51 -17.66
CA LEU A 24 -1.98 -6.60 -18.75
C LEU A 24 -0.69 -6.33 -19.56
N ASP A 25 -0.85 -5.92 -20.82
CA ASP A 25 0.30 -5.62 -21.69
C ASP A 25 1.19 -4.49 -21.15
N ILE A 26 0.59 -3.58 -20.37
CA ILE A 26 1.27 -2.44 -19.78
C ILE A 26 2.09 -2.77 -18.52
N ASP A 27 2.09 -4.02 -18.06
CA ASP A 27 2.80 -4.43 -16.84
C ASP A 27 4.26 -3.98 -16.88
N SER A 28 4.93 -4.14 -18.03
CA SER A 28 6.33 -3.74 -18.25
C SER A 28 6.64 -2.25 -18.02
N SER A 29 5.62 -1.39 -18.06
CA SER A 29 5.73 0.05 -17.81
C SER A 29 5.43 0.42 -16.35
N THR A 30 5.02 -0.54 -15.52
CA THR A 30 4.70 -0.30 -14.11
C THR A 30 5.94 -0.48 -13.25
N PRO A 31 6.17 0.37 -12.24
CA PRO A 31 7.18 0.11 -11.23
C PRO A 31 6.85 -1.17 -10.45
N GLY A 32 7.86 -1.96 -10.13
CA GLY A 32 7.68 -3.08 -9.19
C GLY A 32 7.35 -2.60 -7.78
N GLY A 33 6.62 -3.44 -7.03
CA GLY A 33 6.32 -3.16 -5.63
C GLY A 33 5.30 -2.04 -5.40
N ILE A 34 4.40 -1.78 -6.36
CA ILE A 34 3.45 -0.66 -6.30
C ILE A 34 2.58 -0.65 -5.03
N ALA A 35 2.21 -1.81 -4.48
CA ALA A 35 1.43 -1.87 -3.24
C ALA A 35 2.23 -1.39 -2.02
N ARG A 36 3.57 -1.52 -2.03
CA ARG A 36 4.42 -0.92 -0.97
C ARG A 36 4.35 0.60 -1.02
N TYR A 37 4.42 1.18 -2.21
CA TYR A 37 4.31 2.63 -2.39
C TYR A 37 2.94 3.16 -1.95
N ILE A 38 1.86 2.49 -2.39
CA ILE A 38 0.50 2.85 -1.98
C ILE A 38 0.32 2.70 -0.46
N GLY A 39 0.79 1.59 0.12
CA GLY A 39 0.75 1.35 1.57
C GLY A 39 1.48 2.44 2.36
N TYR A 40 2.67 2.86 1.90
CA TYR A 40 3.39 3.99 2.48
C TYR A 40 2.57 5.29 2.44
N LYS A 41 1.94 5.60 1.30
CA LYS A 41 1.11 6.81 1.16
C LYS A 41 -0.11 6.79 2.10
N ILE A 42 -0.72 5.63 2.32
CA ILE A 42 -1.83 5.45 3.28
C ILE A 42 -1.34 5.72 4.71
N VAL A 43 -0.22 5.12 5.11
CA VAL A 43 0.36 5.31 6.45
C VAL A 43 0.76 6.77 6.68
N ALA A 44 1.41 7.39 5.70
CA ALA A 44 1.78 8.81 5.76
C ALA A 44 0.54 9.70 5.93
N SER A 45 -0.50 9.48 5.13
CA SER A 45 -1.78 10.19 5.25
C SER A 45 -2.42 9.97 6.62
N TYR A 46 -2.36 8.75 7.17
CA TYR A 46 -2.86 8.48 8.53
C TYR A 46 -2.11 9.30 9.58
N MET A 47 -0.78 9.34 9.53
CA MET A 47 0.02 10.12 10.49
C MET A 47 -0.16 11.64 10.33
N GLU A 48 -0.46 12.13 9.14
CA GLU A 48 -0.78 13.55 8.91
C GLU A 48 -2.15 13.95 9.49
N ASN A 49 -3.11 13.02 9.49
CA ASN A 49 -4.49 13.29 9.94
C ASN A 49 -4.76 12.86 11.39
N ASN A 50 -3.82 12.17 12.06
CA ASN A 50 -3.98 11.66 13.41
C ASN A 50 -2.67 11.88 14.20
N GLU A 51 -2.75 12.54 15.35
CA GLU A 51 -1.61 12.69 16.26
C GLU A 51 -1.35 11.36 16.99
N ILE A 52 -0.33 10.62 16.56
CA ILE A 52 0.04 9.31 17.10
C ILE A 52 1.55 9.12 17.14
N ASP A 53 2.03 8.37 18.14
CA ASP A 53 3.43 7.94 18.18
C ASP A 53 3.71 6.79 17.19
N PRO A 54 4.85 6.79 16.47
CA PRO A 54 5.22 5.74 15.54
C PRO A 54 5.17 4.32 16.13
N SER A 55 5.52 4.15 17.41
CA SER A 55 5.47 2.84 18.09
C SER A 55 4.04 2.32 18.24
N THR A 56 3.08 3.22 18.47
CA THR A 56 1.66 2.88 18.60
C THR A 56 1.08 2.53 17.23
N LEU A 57 1.47 3.27 16.19
CA LEU A 57 1.04 3.04 14.81
C LEU A 57 1.34 1.60 14.34
N VAL A 58 2.55 1.08 14.60
CA VAL A 58 2.95 -0.27 14.18
C VAL A 58 2.09 -1.37 14.83
N SER A 59 1.48 -1.07 15.97
CA SER A 59 0.59 -1.99 16.69
C SER A 59 -0.87 -1.92 16.23
N LEU A 60 -1.23 -0.94 15.41
CA LEU A 60 -2.61 -0.77 14.93
C LEU A 60 -2.96 -1.79 13.85
N PRO A 61 -4.20 -2.29 13.82
CA PRO A 61 -4.70 -3.06 12.69
C PRO A 61 -4.63 -2.25 11.39
N ALA A 62 -4.22 -2.89 10.30
CA ALA A 62 -4.13 -2.26 8.99
C ALA A 62 -5.47 -1.65 8.52
N GLU A 63 -6.60 -2.26 8.90
CA GLU A 63 -7.94 -1.74 8.62
C GLU A 63 -8.20 -0.40 9.32
N THR A 64 -7.80 -0.28 10.59
CA THR A 64 -7.93 0.96 11.36
C THR A 64 -7.11 2.07 10.72
N ILE A 65 -5.88 1.77 10.28
CA ILE A 65 -5.02 2.73 9.59
C ILE A 65 -5.68 3.15 8.27
N PHE A 66 -6.14 2.20 7.46
CA PHE A 66 -6.75 2.49 6.16
C PHE A 66 -8.00 3.37 6.30
N ASN A 67 -8.96 2.98 7.14
CA ASN A 67 -10.25 3.65 7.29
C ASN A 67 -10.12 5.10 7.80
N ASN A 68 -9.12 5.36 8.65
CA ASN A 68 -8.90 6.68 9.25
C ASN A 68 -7.76 7.45 8.57
N SER A 69 -7.16 6.91 7.50
CA SER A 69 -6.07 7.58 6.80
C SER A 69 -6.50 8.83 6.06
N GLN A 70 -7.79 8.93 5.68
CA GLN A 70 -8.31 9.93 4.74
C GLN A 70 -7.51 9.99 3.42
N TYR A 71 -6.83 8.88 3.06
CA TYR A 71 -5.98 8.82 1.88
C TYR A 71 -6.81 8.99 0.61
N LYS A 72 -6.51 10.04 -0.16
CA LYS A 72 -7.09 10.29 -1.48
C LYS A 72 -6.01 10.08 -2.54
N PRO A 73 -6.17 9.13 -3.47
CA PRO A 73 -5.25 8.98 -4.57
C PRO A 73 -5.32 10.25 -5.44
N VAL A 74 -4.15 10.85 -5.69
CA VAL A 74 -4.06 12.04 -6.53
C VAL A 74 -4.36 11.61 -7.96
N GLN A 75 -5.41 12.17 -8.58
CA GLN A 75 -5.58 12.05 -10.03
C GLN A 75 -4.51 12.94 -10.67
N GLN A 76 -3.57 12.32 -11.38
CA GLN A 76 -2.67 13.01 -12.29
C GLN A 76 -3.30 13.08 -13.68
#